data_AF-A0A671EH53-F1
#
_entry.id   AF-A0A671EH53-F1
#
_cell.length_a   1.000
_cell.length_b   1.000
_cell.length_c   1.000
_cell.angle_alpha   90.00
_cell.angle_beta   90.00
_cell.angle_gamma   90.00
#
_symmetry.space_group_name_H-M   'P 1'
#
loop_
_entity.id
_entity.type
_entity.pdbx_description
1 polymer ?
#
loop_
_entity_poly.entity_id
_entity_poly.type
_entity_poly.pdbx_seq_one_letter_code
_entity_poly.pdbx_strand_id
1 'polypeptide(L)'
;MWLAAAAPSLARRLLFLGPPPPPLLLLSRSSRRRRLHSLGLTAMPEKRPFERLPADVSPINYSLCLKPDLLDFTFEGKLEAAAQVRQATNQIVMNCADIDIITASYVPEGDEEIHATGFNYQNEDEKVTLSFPSTLQPGNNPSQYFVFCLVCHFWKWPLSISCYGLMALEI
;
A
#
# COMPACT_ATOMS: atom_id res chain seq x y z
N MET A 1 61.30 40.72 15.43
CA MET A 1 60.42 40.01 14.46
C MET A 1 59.07 40.72 14.50
N TRP A 2 58.90 41.78 13.71
CA TRP A 2 58.14 41.80 12.43
C TRP A 2 56.70 41.29 12.61
N LEU A 3 55.63 42.02 12.26
CA LEU A 3 55.43 43.39 11.78
C LEU A 3 53.94 43.72 11.96
N ALA A 4 53.63 44.94 12.38
CA ALA A 4 52.29 45.52 12.40
C ALA A 4 51.87 45.98 10.99
N ALA A 5 50.57 45.96 10.70
CA ALA A 5 49.94 46.76 9.64
C ALA A 5 48.46 46.96 10.01
N ALA A 6 48.01 48.14 10.46
CA ALA A 6 47.80 49.41 9.74
C ALA A 6 46.31 49.59 9.37
N ALA A 7 45.72 50.66 9.90
CA ALA A 7 44.34 51.10 9.74
C ALA A 7 44.19 52.05 8.50
N PRO A 8 43.17 52.93 8.39
CA PRO A 8 41.92 52.73 7.64
C PRO A 8 41.73 53.72 6.47
N SER A 9 40.62 53.54 5.73
CA SER A 9 39.81 54.54 4.99
C SER A 9 40.49 55.67 4.19
N LEU A 10 40.14 55.80 2.90
CA LEU A 10 39.73 57.09 2.31
C LEU A 10 39.16 56.93 0.90
N ALA A 11 37.89 57.32 0.77
CA ALA A 11 37.25 57.64 -0.49
C ALA A 11 37.90 58.87 -1.14
N ARG A 12 38.11 58.85 -2.46
CA ARG A 12 38.04 60.10 -3.24
C ARG A 12 37.67 59.86 -4.70
N ARG A 13 36.62 60.58 -5.07
CA ARG A 13 35.87 60.64 -6.32
C ARG A 13 36.27 61.91 -7.06
N LEU A 14 36.77 61.82 -8.30
CA LEU A 14 36.83 62.88 -9.34
C LEU A 14 37.03 62.15 -10.70
N LEU A 15 36.05 61.98 -11.60
CA LEU A 15 35.36 62.90 -12.53
C LEU A 15 36.09 63.17 -13.87
N PHE A 16 35.39 62.87 -14.99
CA PHE A 16 35.43 63.45 -16.36
C PHE A 16 36.58 63.06 -17.33
N LEU A 17 36.46 62.76 -18.67
CA LEU A 17 35.43 62.93 -19.74
C LEU A 17 35.69 62.03 -21.01
N GLY A 18 34.62 61.48 -21.64
CA GLY A 18 34.37 61.30 -23.12
C GLY A 18 34.91 60.04 -23.86
N PRO A 19 34.25 59.47 -24.93
CA PRO A 19 33.33 60.06 -25.93
C PRO A 19 31.96 59.27 -26.15
N PRO A 20 31.06 59.63 -27.12
CA PRO A 20 29.61 59.29 -27.16
C PRO A 20 29.25 57.95 -27.86
N PRO A 21 27.96 57.51 -27.84
CA PRO A 21 27.56 56.13 -28.14
C PRO A 21 27.18 55.87 -29.61
N PRO A 22 27.32 54.62 -30.12
CA PRO A 22 26.68 54.17 -31.35
C PRO A 22 25.24 53.62 -31.14
N PRO A 23 24.41 53.53 -32.20
CA PRO A 23 22.96 53.40 -32.10
C PRO A 23 22.45 51.96 -31.96
N LEU A 24 21.39 51.87 -31.14
CA LEU A 24 20.27 50.94 -31.11
C LEU A 24 20.30 49.76 -32.11
N LEU A 25 20.59 48.57 -31.59
CA LEU A 25 20.03 47.33 -32.12
C LEU A 25 18.92 46.86 -31.19
N LEU A 26 17.70 46.95 -31.70
CA LEU A 26 16.47 46.42 -31.11
C LEU A 26 16.58 44.90 -30.96
N LEU A 27 16.90 44.42 -29.75
CA LEU A 27 16.57 43.06 -29.37
C LEU A 27 15.44 43.12 -28.33
N SER A 28 14.24 42.88 -28.86
CA SER A 28 13.07 42.29 -28.22
C SER A 28 13.09 42.22 -26.69
N ARG A 29 12.16 42.95 -26.07
CA ARG A 29 11.74 42.77 -24.67
C ARG A 29 11.31 41.31 -24.46
N SER A 30 12.25 40.43 -24.10
CA SER A 30 11.90 39.24 -23.34
C SER A 30 11.75 39.67 -21.89
N SER A 31 10.49 39.79 -21.50
CA SER A 31 10.05 39.89 -20.12
C SER A 31 10.85 38.90 -19.27
N ARG A 32 11.68 39.43 -18.36
CA ARG A 32 12.19 38.67 -17.21
C ARG A 32 10.98 38.32 -16.34
N ARG A 33 10.28 37.27 -16.77
CA ARG A 33 9.24 36.57 -16.04
C ARG A 33 9.94 36.07 -14.78
N ARG A 34 9.58 36.66 -13.64
CA ARG A 34 9.95 36.14 -12.33
C ARG A 34 9.55 34.66 -12.34
N ARG A 35 10.52 33.75 -12.42
CA ARG A 35 10.30 32.34 -12.08
C ARG A 35 9.99 32.35 -10.60
N LEU A 36 8.71 32.40 -10.28
CA LEU A 36 8.22 31.80 -9.06
C LEU A 36 8.70 30.36 -9.12
N HIS A 37 9.66 30.01 -8.27
CA HIS A 37 9.92 28.63 -7.94
C HIS A 37 8.60 28.11 -7.36
N SER A 38 7.84 27.39 -8.16
CA SER A 38 6.76 26.55 -7.65
C SER A 38 7.43 25.55 -6.74
N LEU A 39 7.33 25.79 -5.43
CA LEU A 39 7.50 24.75 -4.43
C LEU A 39 6.75 23.53 -4.93
N GLY A 40 7.49 22.45 -5.17
CA GLY A 40 6.94 21.22 -5.71
C GLY A 40 5.76 20.81 -4.87
N LEU A 41 4.55 20.91 -5.43
CA LEU A 41 3.46 20.08 -4.98
C LEU A 41 3.93 18.66 -5.26
N THR A 42 4.29 17.96 -4.19
CA THR A 42 4.36 16.50 -4.21
C THR A 42 3.02 16.03 -4.76
N ALA A 43 3.03 15.50 -5.98
CA ALA A 43 1.87 14.87 -6.57
C ALA A 43 1.42 13.80 -5.57
N MET A 44 0.18 13.92 -5.07
CA MET A 44 -0.44 12.83 -4.32
C MET A 44 -0.33 11.58 -5.19
N PRO A 45 0.11 10.42 -4.63
CA PRO A 45 0.14 9.19 -5.40
C PRO A 45 -1.24 8.99 -6.03
N GLU A 46 -1.25 8.72 -7.33
CA GLU A 46 -2.47 8.59 -8.11
C GLU A 46 -3.39 7.58 -7.42
N LYS A 47 -4.64 7.98 -7.17
CA LYS A 47 -5.59 7.13 -6.46
C LYS A 47 -5.82 5.89 -7.31
N ARG A 48 -5.40 4.72 -6.80
CA ARG A 48 -5.64 3.43 -7.47
C ARG A 48 -7.13 3.32 -7.81
N PRO A 49 -7.49 2.98 -9.06
CA PRO A 49 -8.87 2.83 -9.44
C PRO A 49 -9.51 1.72 -8.58
N PHE A 50 -10.71 1.99 -8.07
CA PHE A 50 -11.43 1.01 -7.26
C PHE A 50 -11.90 -0.14 -8.14
N GLU A 51 -11.40 -1.34 -7.87
CA GLU A 51 -11.76 -2.55 -8.59
C GLU A 51 -12.65 -3.45 -7.71
N ARG A 52 -13.73 -3.96 -8.30
CA ARG A 52 -14.63 -4.91 -7.63
C ARG A 52 -14.11 -6.32 -7.81
N LEU A 53 -14.37 -7.18 -6.82
CA LEU A 53 -14.13 -8.62 -6.98
C LEU A 53 -15.02 -9.20 -8.09
N PRO A 54 -14.57 -10.28 -8.75
CA PRO A 54 -15.37 -11.05 -9.69
C PRO A 54 -16.70 -11.48 -9.08
N ALA A 55 -17.77 -11.48 -9.88
CA ALA A 55 -19.11 -11.88 -9.44
C ALA A 55 -19.41 -13.37 -9.69
N ASP A 56 -18.37 -14.16 -10.00
CA ASP A 56 -18.46 -15.57 -10.40
C ASP A 56 -18.95 -16.44 -9.26
N VAL A 57 -18.59 -16.08 -8.03
CA VAL A 57 -19.02 -16.75 -6.80
C VAL A 57 -19.63 -15.71 -5.87
N SER A 58 -20.88 -15.91 -5.47
CA SER A 58 -21.62 -15.00 -4.59
C SER A 58 -21.83 -15.67 -3.23
N PRO A 59 -21.30 -15.11 -2.13
CA PRO A 59 -21.55 -15.65 -0.80
C PRO A 59 -23.01 -15.49 -0.37
N ILE A 60 -23.49 -16.45 0.41
CA ILE A 60 -24.86 -16.51 0.97
C ILE A 60 -24.77 -16.36 2.49
N ASN A 61 -23.94 -17.17 3.15
CA ASN A 61 -23.77 -17.16 4.60
C ASN A 61 -22.34 -17.50 4.99
N TYR A 62 -21.91 -17.01 6.15
CA TYR A 62 -20.61 -17.30 6.72
C TYR A 62 -20.77 -17.80 8.15
N SER A 63 -20.14 -18.94 8.45
CA SER A 63 -19.94 -19.44 9.80
C SER A 63 -18.47 -19.27 10.13
N LEU A 64 -18.16 -18.37 11.06
CA LEU A 64 -16.80 -18.07 11.47
C LEU A 64 -16.60 -18.52 12.93
N CYS A 65 -15.61 -19.36 13.14
CA CYS A 65 -15.13 -19.76 14.46
C CYS A 65 -13.71 -19.25 14.63
N LEU A 66 -13.46 -18.42 15.65
CA LEU A 66 -12.13 -17.94 16.00
C LEU A 66 -11.75 -18.47 17.38
N LYS A 67 -10.55 -19.01 17.48
CA LYS A 67 -9.93 -19.49 18.71
C LYS A 67 -8.68 -18.65 18.97
N PRO A 68 -8.77 -17.65 19.87
CA PRO A 68 -7.60 -16.87 20.27
C PRO A 68 -6.65 -17.72 21.11
N ASP A 69 -5.35 -17.60 20.84
CA ASP A 69 -4.28 -18.01 21.74
C ASP A 69 -3.65 -16.75 22.35
N LEU A 70 -3.82 -16.59 23.67
CA LEU A 70 -3.33 -15.43 24.41
C LEU A 70 -1.88 -15.59 24.88
N LEU A 71 -1.29 -16.78 24.76
CA LEU A 71 0.11 -17.03 25.10
C LEU A 71 1.00 -16.69 23.91
N ASP A 72 0.62 -17.19 22.73
CA ASP A 72 1.36 -16.98 21.49
C ASP A 72 0.91 -15.72 20.73
N PHE A 73 -0.15 -15.05 21.22
CA PHE A 73 -0.80 -13.92 20.55
C PHE A 73 -1.20 -14.25 19.11
N THR A 74 -1.70 -15.47 18.87
CA THR A 74 -2.15 -15.93 17.56
C THR A 74 -3.66 -16.16 17.58
N PHE A 75 -4.26 -16.25 16.39
CA PHE A 75 -5.65 -16.66 16.25
C PHE A 75 -5.73 -17.80 15.25
N GLU A 76 -6.28 -18.93 15.68
CA GLU A 76 -6.71 -20.00 14.78
C GLU A 76 -8.17 -19.76 14.42
N GLY A 77 -8.53 -19.94 13.15
CA GLY A 77 -9.87 -19.71 12.65
C GLY A 77 -10.33 -20.82 11.72
N LYS A 78 -11.62 -21.13 11.79
CA LYS A 78 -12.32 -21.90 10.75
C LYS A 78 -13.43 -21.04 10.17
N LEU A 79 -13.42 -20.86 8.86
CA LEU A 79 -14.45 -20.16 8.11
C LEU A 79 -15.16 -21.15 7.20
N GLU A 80 -16.47 -21.29 7.35
CA GLU A 80 -17.32 -22.01 6.42
C GLU A 80 -18.19 -21.01 5.69
N ALA A 81 -17.98 -20.84 4.39
CA ALA A 81 -18.73 -19.92 3.55
C ALA A 81 -19.68 -20.69 2.64
N ALA A 82 -20.98 -20.60 2.90
CA ALA A 82 -21.98 -21.00 1.92
C ALA A 82 -21.98 -19.98 0.78
N ALA A 83 -21.72 -20.42 -0.44
CA ALA A 83 -21.65 -19.53 -1.59
C ALA A 83 -22.20 -20.19 -2.85
N GLN A 84 -22.81 -19.39 -3.70
CA GLN A 84 -23.35 -19.79 -4.98
C GLN A 84 -22.32 -19.55 -6.09
N VAL A 85 -21.92 -20.61 -6.78
CA VAL A 85 -21.17 -20.49 -8.03
C VAL A 85 -22.14 -20.10 -9.16
N ARG A 86 -21.98 -18.89 -9.70
CA ARG A 86 -22.80 -18.34 -10.81
C ARG A 86 -22.21 -18.67 -12.18
N GLN A 87 -20.89 -18.73 -12.27
CA GLN A 87 -20.17 -19.04 -13.51
C GLN A 87 -19.14 -20.13 -13.24
N ALA A 88 -18.95 -21.01 -14.22
CA ALA A 88 -17.97 -22.08 -14.12
C ALA A 88 -16.57 -21.48 -13.98
N THR A 89 -15.89 -21.77 -12.87
CA THR A 89 -14.56 -21.21 -12.58
C THR A 89 -13.68 -22.25 -11.91
N ASN A 90 -12.38 -22.19 -12.15
CA ASN A 90 -11.34 -22.97 -11.49
C ASN A 90 -10.60 -22.16 -10.42
N GLN A 91 -10.97 -20.89 -10.25
CA GLN A 91 -10.30 -19.98 -9.33
C GLN A 91 -11.31 -19.08 -8.60
N ILE A 92 -11.02 -18.80 -7.34
CA ILE A 92 -11.83 -17.89 -6.51
C ILE A 92 -10.94 -16.80 -5.98
N VAL A 93 -11.37 -15.56 -6.15
CA VAL A 93 -10.69 -14.39 -5.60
C VAL A 93 -11.49 -13.87 -4.41
N MET A 94 -10.83 -13.74 -3.28
CA MET A 94 -11.42 -13.18 -2.06
C MET A 94 -10.47 -12.17 -1.42
N ASN A 95 -11.02 -11.28 -0.59
CA ASN A 95 -10.20 -10.37 0.18
C ASN A 95 -9.46 -11.15 1.28
N CYS A 96 -8.18 -10.84 1.46
CA CYS A 96 -7.33 -11.42 2.48
C CYS A 96 -6.25 -10.41 2.86
N ALA A 97 -6.16 -10.09 4.14
CA ALA A 97 -5.15 -9.20 4.71
C ALA A 97 -4.65 -9.79 6.03
N ASP A 98 -3.33 -9.89 6.19
CA ASP A 98 -2.67 -10.34 7.42
C ASP A 98 -3.15 -11.70 7.98
N ILE A 99 -3.62 -12.60 7.10
CA ILE A 99 -4.10 -13.94 7.44
C ILE A 99 -3.44 -14.96 6.52
N ASP A 100 -2.96 -16.06 7.11
CA ASP A 100 -2.45 -17.22 6.39
C ASP A 100 -3.55 -18.27 6.25
N ILE A 101 -3.84 -18.66 5.01
CA ILE A 101 -4.75 -19.78 4.70
C ILE A 101 -3.94 -21.07 4.76
N ILE A 102 -4.27 -21.94 5.71
CA ILE A 102 -3.60 -23.24 5.89
C ILE A 102 -4.19 -24.27 4.93
N THR A 103 -5.52 -24.34 4.89
CA THR A 103 -6.26 -25.20 3.96
C THR A 103 -7.49 -24.48 3.44
N ALA A 104 -7.83 -24.76 2.19
CA ALA A 104 -9.10 -24.38 1.59
C ALA A 104 -9.67 -25.56 0.84
N SER A 105 -10.97 -25.77 0.99
CA SER A 105 -11.69 -26.80 0.28
C SER A 105 -13.09 -26.33 -0.11
N TYR A 106 -13.62 -26.99 -1.12
CA TYR A 106 -14.95 -26.78 -1.64
C TYR A 106 -15.70 -28.10 -1.64
N VAL A 107 -16.90 -28.11 -1.08
CA VAL A 107 -17.77 -29.28 -1.08
C VAL A 107 -18.98 -28.98 -1.97
N PRO A 108 -19.06 -29.60 -3.18
CA PRO A 108 -20.25 -29.53 -4.00
C PRO A 108 -21.36 -30.40 -3.39
N GLU A 109 -22.60 -30.18 -3.84
CA GLU A 109 -23.73 -30.98 -3.36
C GLU A 109 -23.64 -32.41 -3.91
N GLY A 110 -23.38 -33.37 -3.02
CA GLY A 110 -23.39 -34.81 -3.36
C GLY A 110 -22.11 -35.34 -4.00
N ASP A 111 -21.08 -34.50 -4.16
CA ASP A 111 -19.76 -34.86 -4.66
C ASP A 111 -18.71 -34.86 -3.55
N GLU A 112 -17.50 -35.32 -3.87
CA GLU A 112 -16.36 -35.31 -2.95
C GLU A 112 -15.80 -33.89 -2.71
N GLU A 113 -15.16 -33.72 -1.56
CA GLU A 113 -14.47 -32.49 -1.19
C GLU A 113 -13.28 -32.24 -2.13
N ILE A 114 -13.24 -31.04 -2.72
CA ILE A 114 -12.18 -30.61 -3.63
C ILE A 114 -11.27 -29.64 -2.87
N HIS A 115 -10.00 -30.04 -2.68
CA HIS A 115 -9.00 -29.18 -2.08
C HIS A 115 -8.40 -28.19 -3.08
N ALA A 116 -8.10 -26.98 -2.62
CA ALA A 116 -7.35 -26.01 -3.40
C ALA A 116 -5.90 -26.51 -3.62
N THR A 117 -5.37 -26.29 -4.82
CA THR A 117 -4.00 -26.66 -5.22
C THR A 117 -2.99 -25.56 -4.95
N GLY A 118 -3.43 -24.32 -4.77
CA GLY A 118 -2.53 -23.21 -4.54
C GLY A 118 -3.24 -21.94 -4.09
N PHE A 119 -2.45 -21.09 -3.44
CA PHE A 119 -2.84 -19.79 -2.90
C PHE A 119 -1.91 -18.73 -3.46
N ASN A 120 -2.44 -17.77 -4.20
CA ASN A 120 -1.68 -16.65 -4.73
C ASN A 120 -2.08 -15.36 -4.01
N TYR A 121 -1.19 -14.86 -3.15
CA TYR A 121 -1.41 -13.66 -2.34
C TYR A 121 -0.99 -12.40 -3.08
N GLN A 122 -1.90 -11.44 -3.15
CA GLN A 122 -1.71 -10.10 -3.70
C GLN A 122 -1.82 -9.09 -2.56
N ASN A 123 -0.78 -9.04 -1.71
CA ASN A 123 -0.80 -8.25 -0.46
C ASN A 123 -1.02 -6.75 -0.70
N GLU A 124 -0.53 -6.21 -1.83
CA GLU A 124 -0.74 -4.79 -2.16
C GLU A 124 -2.21 -4.44 -2.41
N ASP A 125 -2.98 -5.42 -2.88
CA ASP A 125 -4.40 -5.28 -3.22
C ASP A 125 -5.31 -5.97 -2.19
N GLU A 126 -4.75 -6.51 -1.10
CA GLU A 126 -5.46 -7.24 -0.04
C GLU A 126 -6.35 -8.38 -0.59
N LYS A 127 -5.84 -9.09 -1.61
CA LYS A 127 -6.54 -10.18 -2.30
C LYS A 127 -5.76 -11.48 -2.22
N VAL A 128 -6.49 -12.59 -2.25
CA VAL A 128 -5.93 -13.92 -2.48
C VAL A 128 -6.73 -14.64 -3.56
N THR A 129 -6.02 -15.31 -4.46
CA THR A 129 -6.61 -16.18 -5.48
C THR A 129 -6.35 -17.64 -5.10
N LEU A 130 -7.44 -18.37 -4.91
CA LEU A 130 -7.44 -19.80 -4.64
C LEU A 130 -7.60 -20.54 -5.96
N SER A 131 -6.72 -21.50 -6.26
CA SER A 131 -6.80 -22.33 -7.45
C SER A 131 -7.31 -23.73 -7.11
N PHE A 132 -8.23 -24.25 -7.93
CA PHE A 132 -8.79 -25.59 -7.78
C PHE A 132 -8.36 -26.50 -8.94
N PRO A 133 -8.21 -27.82 -8.69
CA PRO A 133 -7.80 -28.78 -9.73
C PRO A 133 -8.92 -29.08 -10.73
N SER A 134 -10.18 -28.90 -10.33
CA SER A 134 -11.37 -29.12 -11.14
C SER A 134 -12.19 -27.83 -11.27
N THR A 135 -12.89 -27.70 -12.39
CA THR A 135 -13.77 -26.56 -12.64
C THR A 135 -15.01 -26.67 -11.77
N LEU A 136 -15.21 -25.68 -10.90
CA LEU A 136 -16.39 -25.53 -10.05
C LEU A 136 -17.59 -25.24 -10.95
N GLN A 137 -18.59 -26.12 -10.92
CA GLN A 137 -19.77 -25.98 -11.76
C GLN A 137 -20.77 -25.00 -11.15
N PRO A 138 -21.42 -24.15 -11.96
CA PRO A 138 -22.46 -23.27 -11.47
C PRO A 138 -23.65 -24.08 -10.96
N GLY A 139 -24.18 -23.71 -9.80
CA GLY A 139 -25.29 -24.39 -9.16
C GLY A 139 -26.29 -23.41 -8.58
N ASN A 140 -27.57 -23.76 -8.66
CA ASN A 140 -28.64 -22.95 -8.06
C ASN A 140 -28.91 -23.29 -6.58
N ASN A 141 -28.16 -24.23 -6.03
CA ASN A 141 -28.48 -24.80 -4.74
C ASN A 141 -27.62 -24.16 -3.63
N PRO A 142 -28.23 -23.73 -2.51
CA PRO A 142 -27.50 -23.12 -1.39
C PRO A 142 -26.68 -24.12 -0.57
N SER A 143 -26.67 -25.40 -0.94
CA SER A 143 -26.00 -26.50 -0.23
C SER A 143 -24.48 -26.60 -0.49
N GLN A 144 -23.91 -25.67 -1.27
CA GLN A 144 -22.48 -25.62 -1.58
C GLN A 144 -21.74 -24.79 -0.52
N TYR A 145 -20.67 -25.34 0.04
CA TYR A 145 -19.90 -24.65 1.07
C TYR A 145 -18.39 -24.74 0.80
N PHE A 146 -17.72 -23.65 1.11
CA PHE A 146 -16.28 -23.55 1.14
C PHE A 146 -15.81 -23.60 2.58
N VAL A 147 -14.78 -24.38 2.87
CA VAL A 147 -14.18 -24.47 4.20
C VAL A 147 -12.76 -23.95 4.13
N PHE A 148 -12.43 -23.00 5.00
CA PHE A 148 -11.10 -22.42 5.12
C PHE A 148 -10.60 -22.58 6.55
N CYS A 149 -9.41 -23.15 6.70
CA CYS A 149 -8.65 -23.08 7.94
C CYS A 149 -7.67 -21.92 7.84
N LEU A 150 -7.78 -20.99 8.78
CA LEU A 150 -7.08 -19.71 8.81
C LEU A 150 -6.22 -19.65 10.05
N VAL A 151 -5.03 -19.05 9.92
CA VAL A 151 -4.20 -18.68 11.06
C VAL A 151 -3.78 -17.23 10.88
N CYS A 152 -3.98 -16.41 11.91
CA CYS A 152 -3.48 -15.05 11.94
C CYS A 152 -2.35 -14.97 12.96
N HIS A 153 -1.18 -14.56 12.50
CA HIS A 153 -0.06 -14.21 13.35
C HIS A 153 -0.18 -12.73 13.72
N PHE A 154 -0.91 -12.45 14.80
CA PHE A 154 -0.94 -11.11 15.36
C PHE A 154 0.44 -10.86 16.00
N TRP A 155 1.23 -9.99 15.36
CA TRP A 155 2.56 -9.50 15.75
C TRP A 155 3.77 -10.21 15.12
N LYS A 156 4.11 -9.72 13.93
CA LYS A 156 5.50 -9.37 13.59
C LYS A 156 5.71 -7.85 13.65
N TRP A 157 5.11 -7.19 14.64
CA TRP A 157 5.58 -5.86 15.02
C TRP A 157 6.79 -6.06 15.93
N PRO A 158 7.98 -5.55 15.58
CA PRO A 158 9.09 -5.62 16.49
C PRO A 158 8.69 -4.83 17.73
N LEU A 159 8.62 -5.53 18.87
CA LEU A 159 8.89 -4.97 20.19
C LEU A 159 10.32 -4.39 20.17
N SER A 160 10.55 -3.34 19.41
CA SER A 160 11.60 -2.37 19.72
C SER A 160 10.98 -1.38 20.67
N ILE A 161 10.78 -1.84 21.91
CA ILE A 161 10.66 -0.96 23.06
C ILE A 161 12.03 -0.32 23.21
N SER A 162 12.27 0.74 22.44
CA SER A 162 13.21 1.80 22.81
C SER A 162 12.46 2.80 23.70
N CYS A 163 11.90 2.32 24.82
CA CYS A 163 11.20 3.15 25.81
C CYS A 163 11.64 2.84 27.26
N TYR A 164 12.86 2.32 27.45
CA TYR A 164 13.55 2.30 28.75
C TYR A 164 14.66 3.36 28.84
N GLY A 165 14.50 4.50 28.17
CA GLY A 165 15.55 5.52 28.08
C GLY A 165 15.12 6.98 28.23
N LEU A 166 13.86 7.30 28.53
CA LEU A 166 13.41 8.69 28.68
C LEU A 166 12.10 8.81 29.50
N MET A 167 12.16 8.43 30.77
CA MET A 167 11.33 9.02 31.82
C MET A 167 12.20 9.20 33.07
N ALA A 168 13.27 9.97 32.89
CA ALA A 168 13.77 10.80 33.96
C ALA A 168 13.34 12.23 33.62
N LEU A 169 12.85 12.95 34.63
CA LEU A 169 12.52 14.38 34.69
C LEU A 169 11.04 14.76 34.46
N GLU A 170 10.50 15.45 35.48
CA GLU A 170 9.15 16.02 35.68
C GLU A 170 8.07 14.95 35.97
N ILE A 171 7.64 14.72 37.23
CA ILE A 171 7.17 15.63 38.29
C ILE A 171 7.67 15.15 39.66
#